data_AF-A0AAW7AN35-F1
#
_entry.id   AF-A0AAW7AN35-F1
#
_cell.length_a   1.000
_cell.length_b   1.000
_cell.length_c   1.000
_cell.angle_alpha   90.00
_cell.angle_beta   90.00
_cell.angle_gamma   90.00
#
_symmetry.space_group_name_H-M   'P 1'
#
loop_
_entity.id
_entity.type
_entity.pdbx_description
1 polymer ?
#
loop_
_entity_poly.entity_id
_entity_poly.type
_entity_poly.pdbx_seq_one_letter_code
_entity_poly.pdbx_strand_id
1 'polypeptide(L)'
;HELMINQHEANIVKYIFESYAKGHGYRKIANALNHKGYVTKKNKPFSIGSVTYILSNPFYIGKIQFAKYKDWNEKRRKGLNDNPVIANGKHSPIISQELWDKVQARKKQVSKKPQV
;
A
#
# COMPACT_ATOMS: atom_id res chain seq x y z
N HIS A 1 -4.83 18.51 -15.45
CA HIS A 1 -3.57 17.76 -15.28
C HIS A 1 -3.87 16.27 -15.17
N GLU A 2 -3.57 15.50 -16.22
CA GLU A 2 -3.54 14.05 -16.13
C GLU A 2 -2.31 13.62 -15.34
N LEU A 3 -2.52 12.75 -14.35
CA LEU A 3 -1.43 12.07 -13.67
C LEU A 3 -0.90 11.00 -14.63
N MET A 4 0.08 11.36 -15.46
CA MET A 4 0.80 10.40 -16.28
C MET A 4 1.40 9.34 -15.36
N ILE A 5 0.94 8.09 -15.49
CA ILE A 5 1.44 6.99 -14.67
C ILE A 5 2.90 6.76 -15.02
N ASN A 6 3.79 6.96 -14.05
CA ASN A 6 5.17 6.53 -14.19
C ASN A 6 5.19 4.99 -14.24
N GLN A 7 5.39 4.44 -15.44
CA GLN A 7 5.39 2.99 -15.68
C GLN A 7 6.38 2.24 -14.79
N HIS A 8 7.53 2.85 -14.49
CA HIS A 8 8.51 2.26 -13.59
C HIS A 8 7.98 2.15 -12.15
N GLU A 9 7.38 3.22 -11.62
CA GLU A 9 6.75 3.18 -10.29
C GLU A 9 5.56 2.20 -10.25
N ALA A 10 4.75 2.17 -11.31
CA ALA A 10 3.62 1.25 -11.43
C ALA A 10 4.08 -0.22 -11.41
N ASN A 11 5.18 -0.55 -12.08
CA ASN A 11 5.75 -1.90 -12.08
C ASN A 11 6.26 -2.32 -10.69
N ILE A 12 6.87 -1.40 -9.95
CA ILE A 12 7.29 -1.65 -8.55
C ILE A 12 6.07 -1.94 -7.68
N VAL A 13 5.00 -1.15 -7.81
CA VAL A 13 3.76 -1.37 -7.07
C VAL A 13 3.14 -2.73 -7.41
N LYS A 14 3.02 -3.07 -8.70
CA LYS A 14 2.54 -4.40 -9.14
C LYS A 14 3.36 -5.53 -8.52
N TYR A 15 4.69 -5.43 -8.58
CA TYR A 15 5.59 -6.40 -7.97
C TYR A 15 5.37 -6.58 -6.47
N ILE A 16 5.11 -5.49 -5.73
CA ILE A 16 4.82 -5.53 -4.28
C ILE A 16 3.52 -6.30 -4.02
N PHE A 17 2.45 -5.97 -4.74
CA PHE A 17 1.14 -6.61 -4.58
C PHE A 17 1.19 -8.10 -4.95
N GLU A 18 1.79 -8.44 -6.08
CA GLU A 18 1.94 -9.84 -6.51
C GLU A 18 2.82 -10.64 -5.55
N SER A 19 3.95 -10.09 -5.12
CA SER A 19 4.85 -10.76 -4.18
C SER A 19 4.14 -11.05 -2.85
N TYR A 20 3.36 -10.09 -2.36
CA TYR A 20 2.57 -10.31 -1.15
C TYR A 20 1.45 -11.32 -1.38
N ALA A 21 0.76 -11.28 -2.51
CA ALA A 21 -0.27 -12.27 -2.86
C ALA A 21 0.30 -13.69 -2.99
N LYS A 22 1.57 -13.83 -3.38
CA LYS A 22 2.35 -15.10 -3.45
C LYS A 22 2.83 -15.62 -2.08
N GLY A 23 2.56 -14.91 -0.99
CA GLY A 23 2.93 -15.36 0.36
C GLY A 23 4.19 -14.70 0.93
N HIS A 24 4.87 -13.81 0.21
CA HIS A 24 6.05 -13.14 0.77
C HIS A 24 5.68 -12.20 1.92
N GLY A 25 6.50 -12.19 2.97
CA GLY A 25 6.38 -11.25 4.08
C GLY A 25 6.96 -9.87 3.72
N TYR A 26 6.56 -8.83 4.47
CA TYR A 26 6.95 -7.44 4.19
C TYR A 26 8.47 -7.23 4.10
N ARG A 27 9.24 -7.84 5.01
CA ARG A 27 10.71 -7.76 5.02
C ARG A 27 11.34 -8.38 3.77
N LYS A 28 10.84 -9.54 3.33
CA LYS A 28 11.32 -10.22 2.12
C LYS A 28 11.09 -9.35 0.88
N ILE A 29 9.92 -8.71 0.79
CA ILE A 29 9.58 -7.82 -0.32
C ILE A 29 10.49 -6.58 -0.32
N ALA A 30 10.64 -5.92 0.83
CA ALA A 30 11.51 -4.74 0.95
C ALA A 30 12.96 -5.05 0.56
N ASN A 31 13.52 -6.15 1.06
CA ASN A 31 14.88 -6.59 0.72
C ASN A 31 15.02 -6.91 -0.76
N ALA A 32 14.05 -7.61 -1.36
CA ALA A 32 14.07 -7.93 -2.79
C ALA A 32 14.04 -6.65 -3.66
N LEU A 33 13.30 -5.63 -3.27
CA LEU A 33 13.30 -4.34 -3.98
C LEU A 33 14.66 -3.65 -3.88
N ASN A 34 15.23 -3.58 -2.68
CA ASN A 34 16.52 -2.94 -2.45
C ASN A 34 17.67 -3.66 -3.17
N HIS A 35 17.67 -5.00 -3.20
CA HIS A 35 18.66 -5.79 -3.94
C HIS A 35 18.57 -5.57 -5.46
N LYS A 36 17.37 -5.29 -5.98
CA LYS A 36 17.18 -4.93 -7.40
C LYS A 36 17.54 -3.47 -7.70
N GLY A 37 18.01 -2.70 -6.71
CA GLY A 37 18.38 -1.29 -6.87
C GLY A 37 17.19 -0.32 -6.86
N TYR A 38 15.98 -0.77 -6.52
CA TYR A 38 14.83 0.13 -6.48
C TYR A 38 14.87 1.02 -5.23
N VAL A 39 14.53 2.29 -5.43
CA VAL A 39 14.41 3.30 -4.38
C VAL A 39 13.03 3.95 -4.39
N THR A 40 12.64 4.49 -3.25
CA THR A 40 11.43 5.32 -3.14
C THR A 40 11.60 6.65 -3.88
N LYS A 41 10.50 7.37 -4.11
CA LYS A 41 10.50 8.72 -4.72
C LYS A 41 11.45 9.72 -4.05
N LYS A 42 11.79 9.52 -2.77
CA LYS A 42 12.74 10.36 -2.01
C LYS A 42 14.18 9.81 -2.03
N ASN A 43 14.51 8.90 -2.96
CA ASN A 43 15.80 8.23 -3.05
C ASN A 43 16.22 7.51 -1.76
N LYS A 44 15.24 6.93 -1.05
CA LYS A 44 15.48 6.10 0.15
C LYS A 44 15.19 4.63 -0.13
N PRO A 45 15.89 3.69 0.52
CA PRO A 45 15.58 2.27 0.46
C PRO A 45 14.13 1.98 0.89
N PHE A 46 13.56 0.92 0.35
CA PHE A 46 12.26 0.42 0.78
C PHE A 46 12.36 -0.16 2.20
N SER A 47 11.48 0.29 3.07
CA SER A 47 11.30 -0.24 4.43
C SER A 47 10.06 -1.13 4.49
N ILE A 48 9.94 -1.91 5.57
CA ILE A 48 8.70 -2.64 5.90
C ILE A 48 7.52 -1.66 5.96
N GLY A 49 7.69 -0.48 6.56
CA GLY A 49 6.66 0.55 6.63
C GLY A 49 6.22 1.04 5.25
N SER A 50 7.16 1.22 4.32
CA SER A 50 6.88 1.61 2.94
C SER A 50 6.04 0.55 2.23
N VAL A 51 6.41 -0.73 2.35
CA VAL A 51 5.67 -1.86 1.75
C VAL A 51 4.25 -1.96 2.35
N THR A 52 4.13 -1.89 3.68
CA THR A 52 2.83 -1.93 4.37
C THR A 52 1.93 -0.78 3.97
N TYR A 53 2.48 0.42 3.81
CA TYR A 53 1.74 1.59 3.33
C TYR A 53 1.22 1.36 1.92
N ILE A 54 2.06 0.87 1.00
CA ILE A 54 1.68 0.61 -0.39
C ILE A 54 0.53 -0.40 -0.47
N LEU A 55 0.63 -1.52 0.26
CA LEU A 55 -0.39 -2.57 0.33
C LEU A 55 -1.70 -2.15 1.03
N SER A 56 -1.74 -0.96 1.63
CA SER A 56 -2.92 -0.44 2.35
C SER A 56 -3.52 0.79 1.68
N ASN A 57 -2.91 1.30 0.60
CA ASN A 57 -3.35 2.53 -0.02
C ASN A 57 -4.33 2.25 -1.18
N PRO A 58 -5.62 2.63 -1.06
CA PRO A 58 -6.62 2.39 -2.10
C PRO A 58 -6.39 3.23 -3.36
N PHE A 59 -5.42 4.15 -3.35
CA PHE A 59 -4.95 4.85 -4.55
C PHE A 59 -4.62 3.89 -5.69
N TYR A 60 -4.02 2.74 -5.41
CA TYR A 60 -3.59 1.82 -6.47
C TYR A 60 -4.74 1.10 -7.18
N ILE A 61 -5.96 1.16 -6.63
CA ILE A 61 -7.20 0.66 -7.26
C ILE A 61 -8.11 1.80 -7.76
N GLY A 62 -7.56 3.00 -7.99
CA GLY A 62 -8.34 4.12 -8.53
C GLY A 62 -9.18 4.85 -7.49
N LYS A 63 -8.98 4.63 -6.19
CA LYS A 63 -9.77 5.27 -5.11
C LYS A 63 -8.93 6.24 -4.28
N ILE A 64 -9.53 7.26 -3.72
CA ILE A 64 -8.85 8.24 -2.85
C ILE A 64 -9.46 8.17 -1.47
N GLN A 65 -8.61 8.07 -0.45
CA GLN A 65 -9.03 8.06 0.96
C GLN A 65 -8.79 9.43 1.59
N PHE A 66 -9.84 10.02 2.13
CA PHE A 66 -9.84 11.26 2.90
C PHE A 66 -10.14 10.99 4.37
N ALA A 67 -9.82 11.98 5.21
CA ALA A 67 -10.11 11.96 6.65
C ALA A 67 -9.65 10.67 7.37
N LYS A 68 -8.47 10.14 7.02
CA LYS A 68 -7.92 8.92 7.63
C LYS A 68 -7.70 9.08 9.15
N TYR A 69 -7.40 10.28 9.60
CA TYR A 69 -7.21 10.60 11.01
C TYR A 69 -8.17 11.72 11.43
N LYS A 70 -8.71 11.62 12.66
CA LYS A 70 -9.47 12.64 13.38
C LYS A 70 -8.59 13.30 14.44
N ASP A 71 -8.91 14.54 14.82
CA ASP A 71 -8.24 15.28 15.89
C ASP A 71 -6.72 15.35 15.73
N TRP A 72 -6.23 15.68 14.52
CA TRP A 72 -4.79 15.62 14.20
C TRP A 72 -3.91 16.43 15.16
N ASN A 73 -4.40 17.58 15.62
CA ASN A 73 -3.68 18.46 16.54
C ASN A 73 -3.39 17.79 17.89
N GLU A 74 -4.31 16.96 18.39
CA GLU A 74 -4.19 16.32 19.71
C GLU A 74 -3.67 14.88 19.60
N LYS A 75 -4.27 14.07 18.72
CA LYS A 75 -4.07 12.62 18.69
C LYS A 75 -3.06 12.19 17.61
N ARG A 76 -2.73 13.06 16.65
CA ARG A 76 -1.83 12.77 15.52
C ARG A 76 -2.19 11.41 14.89
N ARG A 77 -1.22 10.49 14.75
CA ARG A 77 -1.42 9.14 14.18
C ARG A 77 -2.24 8.19 15.06
N LYS A 78 -2.46 8.51 16.34
CA LYS A 78 -3.30 7.72 17.25
C LYS A 78 -4.79 7.98 17.03
N GLY A 79 -5.15 9.11 16.43
CA GLY A 79 -6.53 9.47 16.11
C GLY A 79 -7.01 8.81 14.83
N LEU A 80 -6.96 7.48 14.71
CA LEU A 80 -7.49 6.81 13.52
C LEU A 80 -9.00 7.08 13.41
N ASN A 81 -9.46 7.43 12.22
CA ASN A 81 -10.89 7.60 11.97
C ASN A 81 -11.52 6.24 11.64
N ASP A 82 -12.62 5.93 12.31
CA ASP A 82 -13.38 4.70 12.13
C ASP A 82 -14.09 4.67 10.77
N ASN A 83 -14.47 5.85 10.25
CA ASN A 83 -15.18 6.02 8.99
C ASN A 83 -14.43 6.99 8.04
N PRO A 84 -13.31 6.55 7.45
CA PRO A 84 -12.62 7.35 6.45
C PRO A 84 -13.45 7.43 5.17
N VAL A 85 -13.51 8.61 4.56
CA VAL A 85 -14.24 8.81 3.30
C VAL A 85 -13.41 8.26 2.15
N ILE A 86 -13.93 7.27 1.45
CA ILE A 86 -13.29 6.69 0.25
C ILE A 86 -14.12 7.07 -0.97
N ALA A 87 -13.51 7.79 -1.90
CA ALA A 87 -14.15 8.23 -3.15
C ALA A 87 -13.43 7.64 -4.37
N ASN A 88 -14.12 7.58 -5.51
CA ASN A 88 -13.49 7.21 -6.77
C ASN A 88 -12.59 8.37 -7.25
N GLY A 89 -11.33 8.06 -7.53
CA GLY A 89 -10.38 8.98 -8.14
C GLY A 89 -10.56 9.05 -9.66
N LYS A 90 -9.98 10.08 -10.27
CA LYS A 90 -9.95 10.26 -11.73
C LYS A 90 -8.76 9.56 -12.41
N HIS A 91 -7.91 8.88 -11.64
CA HIS A 91 -6.69 8.24 -12.13
C HIS A 91 -6.91 6.76 -12.43
N SER A 92 -6.19 6.24 -13.43
CA SER A 92 -6.30 4.84 -13.80
C SER A 92 -5.72 3.93 -12.70
N PRO A 93 -6.39 2.81 -12.39
CA PRO A 93 -5.90 1.86 -11.41
C PRO A 93 -4.60 1.19 -11.90
N ILE A 94 -3.65 1.02 -10.98
CA ILE A 94 -2.41 0.27 -11.24
C ILE A 94 -2.61 -1.23 -10.97
N ILE A 95 -3.51 -1.54 -10.02
CA ILE A 95 -3.79 -2.89 -9.51
C ILE A 95 -5.26 -3.23 -9.77
N SER A 96 -5.53 -4.48 -10.16
CA SER A 96 -6.91 -4.97 -10.31
C SER A 96 -7.60 -5.10 -8.94
N GLN A 97 -8.93 -4.94 -8.94
CA GLN A 97 -9.74 -5.12 -7.74
C GLN A 97 -9.54 -6.53 -7.14
N GLU A 98 -9.44 -7.56 -7.97
CA GLU A 98 -9.19 -8.94 -7.56
C GLU A 98 -7.87 -9.10 -6.79
N LEU A 99 -6.77 -8.55 -7.32
CA LEU A 99 -5.46 -8.64 -6.65
C LEU A 99 -5.45 -7.87 -5.33
N TRP A 100 -6.14 -6.73 -5.29
CA TRP A 100 -6.34 -5.98 -4.06
C TRP A 100 -7.10 -6.78 -3.00
N ASP A 101 -8.22 -7.40 -3.39
CA ASP A 101 -9.07 -8.18 -2.48
C ASP A 101 -8.31 -9.38 -1.92
N LYS A 102 -7.54 -10.08 -2.76
CA LYS A 102 -6.65 -11.17 -2.33
C LYS A 102 -5.63 -10.71 -1.28
N VAL A 103 -5.01 -9.55 -1.50
CA VAL A 103 -4.05 -8.96 -0.55
C VAL A 103 -4.72 -8.57 0.76
N GLN A 104 -5.89 -7.92 0.74
CA GLN A 104 -6.59 -7.54 1.97
C GLN A 104 -7.10 -8.76 2.74
N ALA A 105 -7.61 -9.79 2.06
CA ALA A 105 -8.01 -11.04 2.68
C ALA A 105 -6.83 -11.69 3.42
N ARG A 106 -5.67 -11.78 2.77
CA ARG A 106 -4.44 -12.30 3.40
C ARG A 106 -4.02 -11.47 4.62
N LYS A 107 -4.05 -10.13 4.54
CA LYS A 107 -3.72 -9.26 5.69
C LYS A 107 -4.63 -9.52 6.88
N LYS A 108 -5.93 -9.70 6.66
CA LYS A 108 -6.90 -10.06 7.70
C LYS A 108 -6.58 -11.43 8.32
N GLN A 109 -6.18 -12.42 7.53
CA GLN A 109 -5.77 -13.74 8.04
C GLN A 109 -4.52 -13.66 8.91
N VAL A 110 -3.49 -12.93 8.46
CA VAL A 110 -2.22 -12.78 9.20
C VAL A 110 -2.44 -12.00 10.51
N SER A 111 -3.31 -10.97 10.51
CA SER A 111 -3.64 -10.20 11.71
C SER A 111 -4.43 -10.98 12.76
N LYS A 112 -5.12 -12.06 12.38
CA LYS A 112 -5.94 -12.89 13.28
C LYS A 112 -5.15 -14.03 13.94
N LYS A 113 -3.96 -14.36 13.46
CA LYS A 113 -3.10 -15.35 14.12
C LYS A 113 -2.34 -14.67 15.27
N PRO A 114 -2.59 -15.03 16.53
CA PRO A 114 -1.72 -14.63 17.63
C PRO A 114 -0.33 -15.21 17.37
N GLN A 115 0.69 -14.44 17.73
CA GLN A 115 2.07 -14.91 17.78
C GLN A 115 2.11 -16.02 18.84
N VAL A 116 2.36 -17.27 18.40
CA VAL A 116 2.72 -18.36 19.31
C VAL A 116 4.12 -18.13 19.86
#